data_AF-A0A7W4W7W9-F1
#
_entry.id   AF-A0A7W4W7W9-F1
#
_cell.length_a   1.000
_cell.length_b   1.000
_cell.length_c   1.000
_cell.angle_alpha   90.00
_cell.angle_beta   90.00
_cell.angle_gamma   90.00
#
_symmetry.space_group_name_H-M   'P 1'
#
loop_
_entity.id
_entity.type
_entity.pdbx_description
1 polymer ?
#
loop_
_entity_poly.entity_id
_entity_poly.type
_entity_poly.pdbx_seq_one_letter_code
_entity_poly.pdbx_strand_id
1 'polypeptide(L)' 'MSVLRELKTSLLDWEARVVLESLSREIQRLKDIAENSTDEDEAADAGNDCLEVVGLKERLETEAASVFGDQIKDFSRDEV' A
#
# COMPACT_ATOMS: atom_id res chain seq x y z
N MET A 1 -2.91 14.32 -23.50
CA MET A 1 -3.83 13.39 -22.81
C MET A 1 -3.08 12.10 -22.56
N SER A 2 -2.66 11.86 -21.31
CA SER A 2 -2.10 10.57 -20.90
C SER A 2 -3.20 9.50 -21.04
N VAL A 3 -2.90 8.41 -21.74
CA VAL A 3 -3.81 7.26 -21.84
C VAL A 3 -3.71 6.50 -20.53
N LEU A 4 -4.71 6.63 -19.67
CA LEU A 4 -4.81 5.84 -18.45
C LEU A 4 -5.11 4.39 -18.83
N ARG A 5 -4.27 3.46 -18.37
CA ARG A 5 -4.45 2.01 -18.56
C ARG A 5 -4.87 1.42 -17.21
N GLU A 6 -6.00 0.72 -17.21
CA GLU A 6 -6.55 0.12 -15.99
C GLU A 6 -6.51 -1.41 -16.07
N LEU A 7 -6.20 -2.05 -14.95
CA LEU A 7 -6.32 -3.50 -14.74
C LEU A 7 -7.35 -3.74 -13.63
N LYS A 8 -8.30 -4.65 -13.86
CA LYS A 8 -9.31 -5.06 -12.88
C LYS A 8 -9.03 -6.49 -12.42
N THR A 9 -9.04 -6.70 -11.11
CA THR A 9 -8.91 -8.03 -10.50
C THR A 9 -9.93 -8.18 -9.38
N SER A 10 -10.33 -9.41 -9.11
CA SER A 10 -11.11 -9.78 -7.92
C SER A 10 -10.20 -10.53 -6.97
N LEU A 11 -10.30 -10.25 -5.68
CA LEU A 11 -9.48 -10.85 -4.64
C LEU A 11 -10.37 -11.54 -3.63
N LEU A 12 -9.91 -12.68 -3.12
CA LEU A 12 -10.43 -13.32 -1.92
C LEU A 12 -9.91 -12.58 -0.67
N ASP A 13 -10.54 -12.82 0.49
CA ASP A 13 -10.16 -12.19 1.76
C ASP A 13 -8.64 -12.30 2.04
N TRP A 14 -8.09 -13.50 1.96
CA TRP A 14 -6.65 -13.72 2.22
C TRP A 14 -5.74 -13.04 1.20
N GLU A 15 -6.15 -12.94 -0.08
CA GLU A 15 -5.39 -12.27 -1.13
C GLU A 15 -5.39 -10.76 -0.91
N ALA A 16 -6.55 -10.20 -0.54
CA ALA A 16 -6.68 -8.80 -0.18
C ALA A 16 -5.82 -8.46 1.05
N ARG A 17 -5.78 -9.32 2.08
CA ARG A 17 -4.88 -9.16 3.24
C ARG A 17 -3.42 -9.12 2.81
N VAL A 18 -2.98 -10.06 1.98
CA VAL A 18 -1.60 -10.12 1.49
C VAL A 18 -1.24 -8.83 0.75
N VAL A 19 -2.13 -8.32 -0.11
CA VAL A 19 -1.91 -7.06 -0.84
C VAL A 19 -1.80 -5.88 0.12
N LEU A 20 -2.75 -5.71 1.03
CA LEU A 20 -2.77 -4.59 1.99
C LEU A 20 -1.56 -4.61 2.94
N GLU A 21 -1.15 -5.79 3.41
CA GLU A 21 0.04 -5.94 4.23
C GLU A 21 1.31 -5.61 3.43
N SER A 22 1.39 -6.06 2.16
CA SER A 22 2.52 -5.76 1.28
C SER A 22 2.65 -4.26 1.02
N LEU A 23 1.52 -3.56 0.81
CA LEU A 23 1.50 -2.10 0.65
C LEU A 23 1.99 -1.39 1.92
N SER A 24 1.62 -1.89 3.11
CA SER A 24 2.09 -1.33 4.39
C SER A 24 3.61 -1.44 4.53
N ARG A 25 4.18 -2.59 4.16
CA ARG A 25 5.63 -2.82 4.17
C ARG A 25 6.35 -1.93 3.17
N GLU A 26 5.79 -1.76 1.98
CA GLU A 26 6.37 -0.92 0.94
C GLU A 26 6.37 0.55 1.32
N ILE A 27 5.30 1.05 1.94
CA ILE A 27 5.24 2.40 2.50
C ILE A 27 6.35 2.61 3.52
N GLN A 28 6.57 1.65 4.43
CA GLN A 28 7.67 1.76 5.40
C GLN A 28 9.03 1.80 4.70
N ARG A 29 9.26 0.92 3.73
CA ARG A 29 10.50 0.89 2.95
C ARG A 29 10.78 2.23 2.24
N LEU A 30 9.76 2.81 1.61
CA LEU A 30 9.89 4.08 0.88
C LEU A 30 10.14 5.26 1.82
N LYS A 31 9.48 5.29 2.99
CA LYS A 31 9.77 6.28 4.03
C LYS A 31 11.21 6.17 4.53
N ASP A 32 11.69 4.96 4.78
CA ASP A 32 13.05 4.75 5.24
C ASP A 32 14.08 5.25 4.22
N ILE A 33 13.82 5.06 2.92
CA ILE A 33 14.68 5.59 1.84
C ILE A 33 14.60 7.12 1.78
N ALA A 34 13.39 7.68 1.80
CA ALA A 34 13.19 9.13 1.73
C ALA A 34 13.84 9.89 2.89
N GLU A 35 13.90 9.29 4.08
CA GLU A 35 14.49 9.91 5.27
C GLU A 35 16.01 9.72 5.38
N ASN A 36 16.54 8.59 4.89
CA ASN A 36 17.93 8.20 5.14
C ASN A 36 18.83 8.23 3.90
N SER A 37 18.29 8.43 2.69
CA SER A 37 19.14 8.54 1.51
C SER A 37 19.99 9.81 1.55
N THR A 38 21.24 9.67 1.12
CA THR A 38 22.17 10.78 0.92
C THR A 38 22.09 11.37 -0.50
N ASP A 39 21.34 10.71 -1.39
CA ASP A 39 21.04 11.17 -2.73
C ASP A 39 19.68 11.91 -2.70
N GLU A 40 19.71 13.20 -3.02
CA GLU A 40 18.54 14.07 -2.95
C GLU A 40 17.46 13.65 -3.97
N ASP A 41 17.86 13.18 -5.15
CA ASP A 41 16.93 12.74 -6.18
C ASP A 41 16.26 11.43 -5.75
N GLU A 42 17.03 10.49 -5.20
CA GLU A 42 16.48 9.22 -4.67
C GLU A 42 15.51 9.46 -3.50
N ALA A 43 15.85 10.39 -2.59
CA ALA A 43 14.98 10.74 -1.48
C ALA A 43 13.65 11.36 -1.95
N ALA A 44 13.71 12.24 -2.96
CA ALA A 44 12.53 12.88 -3.54
C ALA A 44 11.65 11.88 -4.29
N ASP A 45 12.25 11.00 -5.11
CA ASP A 45 11.53 9.95 -5.84
C ASP A 45 10.87 8.96 -4.88
N ALA A 46 11.59 8.48 -3.86
CA ALA A 46 11.02 7.61 -2.83
C ALA A 46 9.87 8.28 -2.06
N GLY A 47 9.97 9.58 -1.78
CA GLY A 47 8.90 10.36 -1.17
C GLY A 47 7.65 10.44 -2.05
N ASN A 48 7.81 10.67 -3.36
CA ASN A 48 6.70 10.70 -4.31
C ASN A 48 6.03 9.33 -4.45
N ASP A 49 6.82 8.27 -4.64
CA ASP A 49 6.33 6.89 -4.72
C ASP A 49 5.58 6.52 -3.43
N CYS A 50 6.09 6.93 -2.26
CA CYS A 50 5.42 6.69 -0.99
C CYS A 50 3.99 7.27 -0.96
N LEU A 51 3.81 8.49 -1.48
CA LEU A 51 2.49 9.12 -1.53
C LEU A 51 1.54 8.38 -2.46
N GLU A 52 2.02 7.89 -3.61
CA GLU A 52 1.22 7.08 -4.52
C GLU A 52 0.77 5.77 -3.89
N VAL A 53 1.69 5.07 -3.21
CA VAL A 53 1.38 3.80 -2.52
C VAL A 53 0.43 4.01 -1.34
N VAL A 54 0.56 5.12 -0.59
CA VAL A 54 -0.40 5.50 0.46
C VAL A 54 -1.80 5.68 -0.13
N GLY A 55 -1.94 6.44 -1.21
CA GLY A 55 -3.24 6.64 -1.86
C GLY A 55 -3.85 5.33 -2.39
N LEU A 56 -3.02 4.42 -2.93
CA LEU A 56 -3.47 3.09 -3.33
C LEU A 56 -3.97 2.27 -2.13
N LYS A 57 -3.22 2.27 -1.03
CA LYS A 57 -3.57 1.55 0.20
C LYS A 57 -4.88 2.05 0.79
N GLU A 58 -5.04 3.37 0.96
CA GLU A 58 -6.27 3.96 1.52
C GLU A 58 -7.52 3.59 0.71
N ARG A 59 -7.40 3.64 -0.62
CA ARG A 59 -8.47 3.23 -1.53
C ARG A 59 -8.80 1.75 -1.37
N LEU A 60 -7.80 0.87 -1.39
CA LEU A 60 -8.01 -0.58 -1.26
C LEU A 60 -8.51 -0.97 0.14
N GLU A 61 -8.07 -0.31 1.21
CA GLU A 61 -8.59 -0.54 2.56
C GLU A 61 -10.07 -0.19 2.67
N THR A 62 -10.48 0.91 2.04
CA THR A 62 -11.89 1.33 1.99
C THR A 62 -12.73 0.32 1.20
N GLU A 63 -12.26 -0.07 0.00
CA GLU A 63 -12.94 -1.06 -0.84
C GLU A 63 -13.01 -2.43 -0.14
N ALA A 64 -11.90 -2.91 0.41
CA ALA A 64 -11.83 -4.21 1.07
C ALA A 64 -12.67 -4.25 2.36
N ALA A 65 -12.66 -3.20 3.18
CA ALA A 65 -13.48 -3.13 4.39
C ALA A 65 -14.99 -3.17 4.06
N SER A 66 -15.39 -2.60 2.92
CA SER A 66 -16.79 -2.66 2.47
C SER A 66 -17.26 -4.07 2.09
N VAL A 67 -16.34 -4.96 1.70
CA VAL A 67 -16.64 -6.32 1.25
C VAL A 67 -16.42 -7.35 2.36
N PHE A 68 -15.30 -7.25 3.06
CA PHE A 68 -14.86 -8.25 4.04
C PHE A 68 -15.09 -7.83 5.49
N GLY A 69 -15.33 -6.54 5.75
CA GLY A 69 -15.42 -5.97 7.10
C GLY A 69 -14.11 -5.36 7.59
N ASP A 70 -14.17 -4.58 8.67
CA ASP A 70 -13.04 -3.79 9.17
C ASP A 70 -11.84 -4.63 9.61
N GLN A 71 -12.05 -5.91 9.97
CA GLN A 71 -10.98 -6.83 10.38
C GLN A 71 -9.98 -7.16 9.26
N ILE A 72 -10.26 -6.78 8.01
CA ILE A 72 -9.33 -6.92 6.88
C ILE A 72 -8.09 -6.02 7.03
N LYS A 73 -8.19 -4.97 7.85
CA LYS A 73 -7.11 -4.01 8.14
C LYS A 73 -6.27 -4.44 9.34
N ASP A 74 -6.68 -5.49 10.04
CA ASP A 74 -5.98 -5.99 11.20
C ASP A 74 -4.89 -7.00 10.77
N PHE A 75 -3.65 -6.55 10.85
CA PHE A 75 -2.45 -7.36 10.60
C PHE A 75 -1.73 -7.73 11.89
N SER A 76 -2.34 -7.47 13.06
CA SER A 76 -1.81 -7.99 14.30
C SER A 76 -1.77 -9.52 14.20
N ARG A 77 -0.57 -10.08 14.34
CA ARG A 77 -0.45 -11.48 14.65
C ARG A 77 -0.92 -11.60 16.09
N ASP A 78 -2.15 -12.01 16.31
CA ASP A 78 -2.48 -12.65 17.58
C ASP A 78 -1.45 -13.79 17.72
N GLU A 79 -0.48 -13.61 18.61
CA GLU A 79 0.44 -14.66 19.02
C GLU A 79 -0.41 -15.78 19.64
N VAL A 80 -0.65 -16.84 18.86
CA VAL A 80 -1.19 -18.11 19.38
C VAL A 80 -0.05 -18.93 19.95
#